data_AF-A0A7J2NLJ1-F1
#
_entry.id   AF-A0A7J2NLJ1-F1
#
_cell.length_a   1.000
_cell.length_b   1.000
_cell.length_c   1.000
_cell.angle_alpha   90.00
_cell.angle_beta   90.00
_cell.angle_gamma   90.00
#
_symmetry.space_group_name_H-M   'P 1'
#
loop_
_entity.id
_entity.type
_entity.pdbx_description
1 polymer ?
#
loop_
_entity_poly.entity_id
_entity_poly.type
_entity_poly.pdbx_seq_one_letter_code
_entity_poly.pdbx_strand_id
1 'polypeptide(L)'
;MKTWKNKTKISTITLTLILTISAILVALPATIAQQEEPETWKTYAFLGAVPNPVGKDQTVLFHVGIFQQLVSTGMGWEGLSITIEKPDGTTDTISGIRTDSTGGTGKTYTPDQVGTYYCQAHFPAQEITETKRAPAGARRAPLLPIGTVMEASSSDILELVVQEEPIEYYPDNPLPSEYWTRPIDAQLRSWSRITGNWLAATFTAPTVVPANEEAPETAHILWTKPLTMGGLAGAAETDYQEWSFSHGDAYEGKWTNRLIIDGILIYCHRTNDRPLYYTALDIRTGEELWNKVLLDNRTIAFGQNLVWQGYNHHAVYPYFWVTVSSDWYAFDPYTGEWEFTVKNVPAGTTLTDDQGWLYRLGLDFETGEGYIWSMVDLIEPFGEDSPVPGSWLPAGSFYGARRDTYDAAEMENDTLTEAAQRAYIAEFTFPVDQCPGGSGVIRATEFGGRSQANLDVWNGKVFGLQYSTTEINTWAISLEAGKEGTMLFSETWHAPAEWKEGNLEIEFNAVSLEDGAAIIWTKDTLEYYAFSTDNGKYMWGPTEGEYYMNYYGWTELGERPPFIWNGKLYSTGAGGHIYCYDLTNGKVLWTYLAEDPYQEYL
;
A
#
# COMPACT_ATOMS: atom_id res chain seq x y z
N MET A 1 -56.96 -19.84 -49.49
CA MET A 1 -56.01 -18.70 -49.41
C MET A 1 -56.51 -17.68 -48.39
N LYS A 2 -55.73 -17.39 -47.36
CA LYS A 2 -55.84 -16.14 -46.57
C LYS A 2 -54.51 -15.41 -46.71
N THR A 3 -54.55 -14.17 -47.15
CA THR A 3 -53.37 -13.37 -47.50
C THR A 3 -52.84 -12.63 -46.28
N TRP A 4 -51.55 -12.82 -45.97
CA TRP A 4 -50.86 -12.01 -44.97
C TRP A 4 -50.57 -10.62 -45.56
N LYS A 5 -51.20 -9.57 -45.02
CA LYS A 5 -50.88 -8.17 -45.36
C LYS A 5 -49.98 -7.54 -44.31
N ASN A 6 -48.98 -6.79 -44.78
CA ASN A 6 -48.35 -5.65 -44.10
C ASN A 6 -47.55 -5.90 -42.80
N LYS A 7 -46.56 -6.80 -42.81
CA LYS A 7 -45.46 -6.75 -41.81
C LYS A 7 -44.32 -5.78 -42.17
N THR A 8 -44.21 -5.35 -43.43
CA THR A 8 -43.08 -4.56 -43.94
C THR A 8 -42.89 -3.20 -43.26
N LYS A 9 -43.97 -2.48 -42.93
CA LYS A 9 -43.86 -1.13 -42.35
C LYS A 9 -43.24 -1.09 -40.95
N ILE A 10 -43.52 -2.10 -40.11
CA ILE A 10 -42.96 -2.16 -38.75
C ILE A 10 -41.45 -2.45 -38.84
N SER A 11 -41.04 -3.44 -39.63
CA SER A 11 -39.62 -3.77 -39.83
C SER A 11 -38.82 -2.59 -40.39
N THR A 12 -39.38 -1.78 -41.30
CA THR A 12 -38.71 -0.55 -41.76
C THR A 12 -38.57 0.48 -40.64
N ILE A 13 -39.62 0.72 -39.83
CA ILE A 13 -39.53 1.65 -38.70
C ILE A 13 -38.48 1.19 -37.69
N THR A 14 -38.46 -0.08 -37.31
CA THR A 14 -37.45 -0.63 -36.39
C THR A 14 -36.04 -0.52 -36.96
N LEU A 15 -35.84 -0.83 -38.25
CA LEU A 15 -34.53 -0.72 -38.89
C LEU A 15 -34.06 0.73 -39.01
N THR A 16 -34.95 1.67 -39.34
CA THR A 16 -34.64 3.10 -39.35
C THR A 16 -34.33 3.61 -37.95
N LEU A 17 -35.09 3.18 -36.92
CA LEU A 17 -34.85 3.57 -35.53
C LEU A 17 -33.48 3.07 -35.03
N ILE A 18 -33.15 1.80 -35.28
CA ILE A 18 -31.84 1.22 -34.99
C ILE A 18 -30.75 1.99 -35.74
N LEU A 19 -30.89 2.24 -37.05
CA LEU A 19 -29.91 3.02 -37.82
C LEU A 19 -29.75 4.46 -37.33
N THR A 20 -30.81 5.12 -36.84
CA THR A 20 -30.68 6.46 -36.21
C THR A 20 -30.02 6.40 -34.84
N ILE A 21 -30.31 5.38 -34.01
CA ILE A 21 -29.63 5.21 -32.71
C ILE A 21 -28.15 4.87 -32.93
N SER A 22 -27.82 4.01 -33.89
CA SER A 22 -26.44 3.72 -34.31
C SER A 22 -25.74 4.95 -34.90
N ALA A 23 -26.45 5.80 -35.66
CA ALA A 23 -25.89 7.05 -36.17
C ALA A 23 -25.64 8.07 -35.04
N ILE A 24 -26.51 8.15 -34.04
CA ILE A 24 -26.31 9.01 -32.85
C ILE A 24 -25.11 8.52 -32.02
N LEU A 25 -24.93 7.20 -31.88
CA LEU A 25 -23.77 6.59 -31.22
C LEU A 25 -22.43 6.79 -31.96
N VAL A 26 -22.44 7.20 -33.22
CA VAL A 26 -21.23 7.44 -34.04
C VAL A 26 -21.03 8.91 -34.39
N ALA A 27 -22.09 9.73 -34.35
CA ALA A 27 -22.06 11.15 -34.69
C ALA A 27 -22.05 12.09 -33.47
N LEU A 28 -22.28 11.57 -32.26
CA LEU A 28 -21.85 12.26 -31.04
C LEU A 28 -20.38 11.90 -30.80
N PRO A 29 -19.42 12.85 -30.82
CA PRO A 29 -18.19 12.62 -30.08
C PRO A 29 -18.60 12.35 -28.64
N ALA A 30 -18.06 11.28 -28.05
CA ALA A 30 -18.19 11.09 -26.61
C ALA A 30 -17.47 12.27 -25.96
N THR A 31 -18.23 13.27 -25.50
CA THR A 31 -17.72 14.34 -24.65
C THR A 31 -17.52 13.79 -23.24
N ILE A 32 -16.61 12.80 -23.13
CA ILE A 32 -15.55 12.92 -22.13
C ILE A 32 -15.02 14.33 -22.34
N ALA A 33 -15.08 15.17 -21.31
CA ALA A 33 -14.46 16.48 -21.39
C ALA A 33 -12.99 16.22 -21.72
N GLN A 34 -12.59 16.49 -22.96
CA GLN A 34 -11.20 16.42 -23.37
C GLN A 34 -10.53 17.60 -22.68
N GLN A 35 -10.10 17.33 -21.45
CA GLN A 35 -9.31 18.23 -20.63
C GLN A 35 -8.18 18.73 -21.53
N GLU A 36 -8.08 20.05 -21.70
CA GLU A 36 -7.12 20.63 -22.63
C GLU A 36 -5.74 20.10 -22.25
N GLU A 37 -5.11 19.40 -23.20
CA GLU A 37 -3.81 18.76 -23.01
C GLU A 37 -2.82 19.84 -22.57
N PRO A 38 -2.14 19.69 -21.43
CA PRO A 38 -1.45 20.81 -20.79
C PRO A 38 -0.33 21.37 -21.67
N GLU A 39 -0.45 22.62 -22.08
CA GLU A 39 0.60 23.34 -22.82
C GLU A 39 1.84 23.57 -21.95
N THR A 40 1.65 23.77 -20.63
CA THR A 40 2.73 23.88 -19.64
C THR A 40 2.50 22.97 -18.44
N TRP A 41 3.57 22.65 -17.71
CA TRP A 41 3.54 21.82 -16.51
C TRP A 41 4.48 22.39 -15.46
N LYS A 42 3.93 22.90 -14.34
CA LYS A 42 4.71 23.43 -13.21
C LYS A 42 5.68 22.36 -12.69
N THR A 43 6.90 22.76 -12.33
CA THR A 43 7.90 21.85 -11.75
C THR A 43 8.33 22.28 -10.35
N TYR A 44 8.82 21.31 -9.58
CA TYR A 44 9.26 21.48 -8.20
C TYR A 44 10.69 20.98 -8.12
N ALA A 45 11.64 21.92 -8.00
CA ALA A 45 13.06 21.64 -7.88
C ALA A 45 13.46 21.44 -6.41
N PHE A 46 14.41 20.55 -6.17
CA PHE A 46 14.92 20.27 -4.82
C PHE A 46 16.45 20.35 -4.77
N LEU A 47 16.95 20.62 -3.58
CA LEU A 47 18.37 20.58 -3.22
C LEU A 47 18.54 20.04 -1.81
N GLY A 48 19.28 18.95 -1.66
CA GLY A 48 19.83 18.50 -0.38
C GLY A 48 21.35 18.52 -0.40
N ALA A 49 21.99 18.55 0.78
CA ALA A 49 23.43 18.46 0.93
C ALA A 49 23.77 17.42 2.02
N VAL A 50 24.74 16.57 1.73
CA VAL A 50 25.22 15.54 2.66
C VAL A 50 26.75 15.41 2.56
N PRO A 51 27.51 15.51 3.66
CA PRO A 51 27.04 15.87 5.01
C PRO A 51 26.61 17.35 5.14
N ASN A 52 25.83 17.64 6.18
CA ASN A 52 25.48 19.00 6.61
C ASN A 52 25.18 18.96 8.13
N PRO A 53 26.06 19.49 9.00
CA PRO A 53 27.24 20.31 8.71
C PRO A 53 28.39 19.54 8.04
N VAL A 54 29.29 20.27 7.38
CA VAL A 54 30.49 19.72 6.72
C VAL A 54 31.76 20.43 7.19
N GLY A 55 32.89 19.75 7.18
CA GLY A 55 34.19 20.38 7.39
C GLY A 55 34.58 21.34 6.25
N LYS A 56 35.34 22.37 6.60
CA LYS A 56 36.13 23.11 5.62
C LYS A 56 37.11 22.15 4.93
N ASP A 57 37.29 22.33 3.62
CA ASP A 57 38.10 21.48 2.74
C ASP A 57 37.60 20.01 2.65
N GLN A 58 36.43 19.67 3.23
CA GLN A 58 35.77 18.35 3.12
C GLN A 58 34.70 18.37 2.03
N THR A 59 34.60 17.31 1.23
CA THR A 59 33.65 17.25 0.11
C THR A 59 32.22 17.01 0.60
N VAL A 60 31.29 17.84 0.13
CA VAL A 60 29.84 17.66 0.25
C VAL A 60 29.24 17.17 -1.09
N LEU A 61 28.25 16.29 -1.03
CA LEU A 61 27.39 15.97 -2.17
C LEU A 61 26.10 16.78 -2.09
N PHE A 62 25.84 17.56 -3.13
CA PHE A 62 24.52 18.08 -3.43
C PHE A 62 23.68 17.04 -4.17
N HIS A 63 22.52 16.68 -3.62
CA HIS A 63 21.48 15.95 -4.32
C HIS A 63 20.51 16.96 -4.94
N VAL A 64 20.43 16.98 -6.27
CA VAL A 64 19.77 18.05 -7.05
C VAL A 64 18.88 17.46 -8.14
N GLY A 65 17.70 18.03 -8.32
CA GLY A 65 16.74 17.54 -9.31
C GLY A 65 15.42 18.29 -9.35
N ILE A 66 14.45 17.66 -10.03
CA ILE A 66 13.02 17.96 -9.88
C ILE A 66 12.27 16.68 -9.54
N PHE A 67 11.10 16.81 -8.90
CA PHE A 67 10.27 15.67 -8.54
C PHE A 67 9.79 14.84 -9.76
N GLN A 68 9.53 15.47 -10.90
CA GLN A 68 9.03 14.78 -12.09
C GLN A 68 10.04 13.78 -12.69
N GLN A 69 9.69 12.49 -12.68
CA GLN A 69 10.45 11.41 -13.32
C GLN A 69 10.24 11.32 -14.84
N LEU A 70 11.15 10.61 -15.52
CA LEU A 70 11.13 10.27 -16.94
C LEU A 70 10.98 8.74 -17.14
N VAL A 71 10.40 8.32 -18.27
CA VAL A 71 9.97 6.92 -18.49
C VAL A 71 11.08 5.91 -18.80
N SER A 72 12.33 6.34 -18.97
CA SER A 72 13.43 5.47 -19.43
C SER A 72 14.78 5.95 -18.91
N THR A 73 15.62 5.00 -18.50
CA THR A 73 16.95 5.22 -17.89
C THR A 73 17.94 5.97 -18.77
N GLY A 74 17.74 5.98 -20.09
CA GLY A 74 18.53 6.79 -21.03
C GLY A 74 18.13 8.28 -21.09
N MET A 75 17.04 8.67 -20.44
CA MET A 75 16.53 10.05 -20.41
C MET A 75 17.02 10.78 -19.15
N GLY A 76 17.01 12.12 -19.20
CA GLY A 76 17.37 12.97 -18.08
C GLY A 76 16.93 14.42 -18.34
N TRP A 77 16.69 15.18 -17.28
CA TRP A 77 16.53 16.63 -17.34
C TRP A 77 17.91 17.28 -17.45
N GLU A 78 18.02 18.37 -18.21
CA GLU A 78 19.32 18.91 -18.63
C GLU A 78 19.44 20.40 -18.32
N GLY A 79 20.68 20.86 -18.14
CA GLY A 79 20.97 22.28 -17.92
C GLY A 79 20.63 22.81 -16.52
N LEU A 80 20.37 21.92 -15.56
CA LEU A 80 20.20 22.32 -14.16
C LEU A 80 21.48 23.00 -13.64
N SER A 81 21.34 23.84 -12.62
CA SER A 81 22.46 24.51 -11.95
C SER A 81 22.23 24.66 -10.45
N ILE A 82 23.32 24.79 -9.69
CA ILE A 82 23.30 25.14 -8.27
C ILE A 82 24.08 26.45 -8.11
N THR A 83 23.43 27.47 -7.55
CA THR A 83 24.05 28.72 -7.11
C THR A 83 24.49 28.56 -5.66
N ILE A 84 25.72 28.97 -5.32
CA ILE A 84 26.32 28.78 -4.00
C ILE A 84 26.88 30.13 -3.53
N GLU A 85 26.16 30.84 -2.66
CA GLU A 85 26.63 32.07 -2.03
C GLU A 85 27.49 31.73 -0.80
N LYS A 86 28.71 32.28 -0.76
CA LYS A 86 29.70 32.06 0.29
C LYS A 86 29.53 33.03 1.47
N PRO A 87 30.10 32.74 2.65
CA PRO A 87 30.08 33.64 3.80
C PRO A 87 30.69 35.04 3.55
N ASP A 88 31.56 35.19 2.55
CA ASP A 88 32.16 36.46 2.13
C ASP A 88 31.33 37.25 1.10
N GLY A 89 30.17 36.73 0.68
CA GLY A 89 29.30 37.32 -0.34
C GLY A 89 29.75 37.09 -1.79
N THR A 90 30.76 36.25 -2.03
CA THR A 90 31.07 35.74 -3.38
C THR A 90 30.16 34.56 -3.74
N THR A 91 30.12 34.19 -5.02
CA THR A 91 29.19 33.16 -5.53
C THR A 91 29.92 32.18 -6.44
N ASP A 92 29.85 30.89 -6.11
CA ASP A 92 30.21 29.79 -7.00
C ASP A 92 28.96 29.28 -7.75
N THR A 93 29.15 28.59 -8.88
CA THR A 93 28.04 28.00 -9.64
C THR A 93 28.43 26.67 -10.24
N ILE A 94 27.68 25.61 -9.92
CA ILE A 94 27.74 24.33 -10.61
C ILE A 94 26.68 24.37 -11.72
N SER A 95 27.05 24.16 -12.98
CA SER A 95 26.15 24.30 -14.13
C SER A 95 26.26 23.12 -15.11
N GLY A 96 25.31 23.01 -16.04
CA GLY A 96 25.28 21.92 -17.01
C GLY A 96 24.94 20.56 -16.39
N ILE A 97 24.22 20.57 -15.27
CA ILE A 97 23.83 19.36 -14.56
C ILE A 97 22.76 18.64 -15.39
N ARG A 98 22.93 17.33 -15.55
CA ARG A 98 21.94 16.43 -16.14
C ARG A 98 21.51 15.40 -15.09
N THR A 99 20.21 15.22 -14.91
CA THR A 99 19.65 14.24 -13.97
C THR A 99 19.67 12.83 -14.55
N ASP A 100 19.52 11.86 -13.66
CA ASP A 100 19.08 10.51 -14.03
C ASP A 100 17.58 10.52 -14.37
N SER A 101 17.05 9.41 -14.90
CA SER A 101 15.64 9.31 -15.29
C SER A 101 14.66 9.38 -14.12
N THR A 102 15.16 9.24 -12.88
CA THR A 102 14.38 9.39 -11.64
C THR A 102 14.06 10.84 -11.29
N GLY A 103 14.64 11.83 -12.00
CA GLY A 103 14.44 13.26 -11.77
C GLY A 103 15.55 13.94 -10.95
N GLY A 104 16.40 13.17 -10.27
CA GLY A 104 17.53 13.66 -9.45
C GLY A 104 18.91 13.21 -9.94
N THR A 105 19.97 13.78 -9.36
CA THR A 105 21.37 13.31 -9.48
C THR A 105 22.27 13.92 -8.39
N GLY A 106 23.51 13.44 -8.27
CA GLY A 106 24.53 13.97 -7.37
C GLY A 106 25.52 14.94 -8.05
N LYS A 107 25.96 15.98 -7.32
CA LYS A 107 27.09 16.85 -7.69
C LYS A 107 27.92 17.21 -6.45
N THR A 108 29.24 17.09 -6.53
CA THR A 108 30.13 17.39 -5.41
C THR A 108 30.58 18.86 -5.38
N TYR A 109 30.83 19.35 -4.17
CA TYR A 109 31.44 20.65 -3.89
C TYR A 109 32.39 20.53 -2.69
N THR A 110 33.35 21.44 -2.55
CA THR A 110 34.29 21.47 -1.44
C THR A 110 34.39 22.92 -0.93
N PRO A 111 33.79 23.26 0.22
CA PRO A 111 33.80 24.61 0.76
C PRO A 111 35.18 24.96 1.33
N ASP A 112 35.62 26.18 1.03
CA ASP A 112 36.94 26.74 1.33
C ASP A 112 36.96 27.69 2.56
N GLN A 113 35.79 27.99 3.13
CA GLN A 113 35.60 28.95 4.22
C GLN A 113 34.69 28.37 5.31
N VAL A 114 34.88 28.79 6.56
CA VAL A 114 33.98 28.45 7.67
C VAL A 114 32.83 29.47 7.74
N GLY A 115 31.61 28.99 7.92
CA GLY A 115 30.39 29.81 7.97
C GLY A 115 29.20 29.14 7.28
N THR A 116 28.08 29.85 7.19
CA THR A 116 26.89 29.40 6.46
C THR A 116 26.99 29.80 5.00
N TYR A 117 26.90 28.82 4.10
CA TYR A 117 26.72 29.03 2.67
C TYR A 117 25.22 28.93 2.35
N TYR A 118 24.73 29.75 1.42
CA TYR A 118 23.35 29.69 0.94
C TYR A 118 23.32 29.08 -0.46
N CYS A 119 22.76 27.89 -0.59
CA CYS A 119 22.76 27.10 -1.82
C CYS A 119 21.35 26.97 -2.40
N GLN A 120 21.19 27.14 -3.71
CA GLN A 120 19.89 27.01 -4.38
C GLN A 120 20.02 26.29 -5.73
N ALA A 121 19.16 25.30 -5.98
CA ALA A 121 19.07 24.64 -7.28
C ALA A 121 18.10 25.38 -8.19
N HIS A 122 18.40 25.35 -9.50
CA HIS A 122 17.56 25.92 -10.55
C HIS A 122 17.35 24.91 -11.68
N PHE A 123 16.09 24.69 -12.06
CA PHE A 123 15.69 23.91 -13.22
C PHE A 123 15.27 24.84 -14.36
N PRO A 124 15.90 24.77 -15.54
CA PRO A 124 15.49 25.55 -16.70
C PRO A 124 14.28 24.89 -17.39
N ALA A 125 13.37 25.72 -17.90
CA ALA A 125 12.20 25.25 -18.64
C ALA A 125 12.59 24.36 -19.84
N GLN A 126 11.90 23.24 -20.03
CA GLN A 126 12.23 22.21 -21.02
C GLN A 126 10.96 21.59 -21.62
N GLU A 127 10.98 21.33 -22.93
CA GLU A 127 9.86 20.72 -23.66
C GLU A 127 9.88 19.18 -23.55
N ILE A 128 8.70 18.57 -23.43
CA ILE A 128 8.48 17.13 -23.60
C ILE A 128 8.60 16.77 -25.09
N THR A 129 9.48 15.84 -25.42
CA THR A 129 9.76 15.41 -26.81
C THR A 129 9.66 13.89 -26.95
N GLU A 130 9.68 13.36 -28.18
CA GLU A 130 9.70 11.91 -28.43
C GLU A 130 10.78 11.16 -27.62
N THR A 131 11.92 11.81 -27.34
CA THR A 131 13.06 11.24 -26.60
C THR A 131 13.20 11.73 -25.16
N LYS A 132 12.29 12.60 -24.69
CA LYS A 132 12.22 13.11 -23.31
C LYS A 132 10.76 13.07 -22.85
N ARG A 133 10.31 11.90 -22.40
CA ARG A 133 8.91 11.62 -22.01
C ARG A 133 8.77 11.44 -20.51
N ALA A 134 7.80 12.15 -19.91
CA ALA A 134 7.39 12.04 -18.52
C ALA A 134 5.92 11.59 -18.43
N PRO A 135 5.53 10.85 -17.37
CA PRO A 135 4.14 10.58 -17.04
C PRO A 135 3.48 11.80 -16.35
N ALA A 136 2.18 11.99 -16.59
CA ALA A 136 1.34 13.00 -15.94
C ALA A 136 0.93 12.58 -14.52
N GLY A 137 1.93 12.29 -13.67
CA GLY A 137 1.78 11.75 -12.32
C GLY A 137 2.34 10.32 -12.15
N ALA A 138 1.65 9.52 -11.33
CA ALA A 138 2.12 8.24 -10.81
C ALA A 138 2.32 7.11 -11.84
N ARG A 139 2.70 5.92 -11.33
CA ARG A 139 2.87 4.70 -12.13
C ARG A 139 1.58 4.35 -12.89
N ARG A 140 1.68 4.27 -14.23
CA ARG A 140 0.57 4.08 -15.20
C ARG A 140 -0.29 5.31 -15.49
N ALA A 141 0.05 6.50 -14.97
CA ALA A 141 -0.51 7.74 -15.49
C ALA A 141 -0.26 7.88 -17.00
N PRO A 142 -1.14 8.55 -17.76
CA PRO A 142 -0.89 8.83 -19.16
C PRO A 142 0.42 9.63 -19.33
N LEU A 143 1.07 9.50 -20.48
CA LEU A 143 2.27 10.29 -20.77
C LEU A 143 1.89 11.72 -21.10
N LEU A 144 2.69 12.68 -20.65
CA LEU A 144 2.54 14.07 -21.06
C LEU A 144 2.59 14.19 -22.60
N PRO A 145 1.79 15.11 -23.17
CA PRO A 145 1.84 15.46 -24.58
C PRO A 145 3.25 15.85 -25.03
N ILE A 146 3.56 15.55 -26.29
CA ILE A 146 4.74 16.14 -26.94
C ILE A 146 4.43 17.61 -27.19
N GLY A 147 5.35 18.50 -26.81
CA GLY A 147 5.16 19.95 -26.83
C GLY A 147 4.81 20.57 -25.47
N THR A 148 4.44 19.79 -24.46
CA THR A 148 4.22 20.32 -23.09
C THR A 148 5.53 20.91 -22.55
N VAL A 149 5.49 22.16 -22.12
CA VAL A 149 6.65 22.86 -21.53
C VAL A 149 6.67 22.63 -20.02
N MET A 150 7.64 21.85 -19.56
CA MET A 150 7.99 21.80 -18.14
C MET A 150 8.54 23.17 -17.73
N GLU A 151 7.88 23.84 -16.80
CA GLU A 151 8.19 25.22 -16.42
C GLU A 151 9.48 25.31 -15.60
N ALA A 152 10.16 26.46 -15.67
CA ALA A 152 11.36 26.70 -14.86
C ALA A 152 11.00 26.84 -13.37
N SER A 153 11.83 26.27 -12.50
CA SER A 153 11.64 26.33 -11.04
C SER A 153 12.96 26.47 -10.32
N SER A 154 12.91 26.77 -9.02
CA SER A 154 14.06 26.80 -8.13
C SER A 154 13.69 26.15 -6.81
N SER A 155 14.66 25.51 -6.16
CA SER A 155 14.45 24.93 -4.83
C SER A 155 14.31 26.03 -3.78
N ASP A 156 13.91 25.64 -2.58
CA ASP A 156 14.21 26.43 -1.38
C ASP A 156 15.71 26.64 -1.23
N ILE A 157 16.08 27.68 -0.47
CA ILE A 157 17.48 27.96 -0.14
C ILE A 157 17.92 27.00 0.96
N LEU A 158 18.92 26.20 0.65
CA LEU A 158 19.57 25.28 1.58
C LEU A 158 20.71 26.00 2.31
N GLU A 159 20.63 26.05 3.63
CA GLU A 159 21.76 26.47 4.48
C GLU A 159 22.75 25.30 4.62
N LEU A 160 23.96 25.46 4.07
CA LEU A 160 25.08 24.54 4.29
C LEU A 160 25.99 25.11 5.37
N VAL A 161 26.05 24.45 6.52
CA VAL A 161 26.87 24.89 7.67
C VAL A 161 28.27 24.29 7.55
N VAL A 162 29.27 25.14 7.36
CA VAL A 162 30.67 24.73 7.26
C VAL A 162 31.41 25.05 8.55
N GLN A 163 32.01 24.04 9.16
CA GLN A 163 32.78 24.10 10.41
C GLN A 163 34.28 23.86 10.18
N GLU A 164 35.15 24.25 11.12
CA GLU A 164 36.61 24.12 10.93
C GLU A 164 37.08 22.65 10.94
N GLU A 165 36.53 21.82 11.83
CA GLU A 165 36.90 20.41 11.93
C GLU A 165 36.05 19.54 10.96
N PRO A 166 36.65 18.61 10.21
CA PRO A 166 35.90 17.68 9.38
C PRO A 166 35.03 16.75 10.23
N ILE A 167 33.84 16.41 9.72
CA ILE A 167 33.04 15.36 10.33
C ILE A 167 33.71 14.00 10.08
N GLU A 168 33.54 13.05 11.01
CA GLU A 168 34.01 11.69 10.82
C GLU A 168 33.15 10.99 9.76
N TYR A 169 33.78 10.61 8.65
CA TYR A 169 33.24 9.58 7.77
C TYR A 169 33.05 8.27 8.56
N TYR A 170 32.12 7.43 8.12
CA TYR A 170 31.78 6.17 8.76
C TYR A 170 33.06 5.34 8.92
N PRO A 171 33.46 4.99 10.16
CA PRO A 171 34.69 4.27 10.39
C PRO A 171 34.60 2.90 9.73
N ASP A 172 35.58 2.57 8.90
CA ASP A 172 35.71 1.25 8.31
C ASP A 172 35.55 0.19 9.40
N ASN A 173 34.48 -0.61 9.31
CA ASN A 173 34.26 -1.68 10.28
C ASN A 173 35.48 -2.61 10.23
N PRO A 174 35.99 -3.06 11.40
CA PRO A 174 37.06 -4.04 11.42
C PRO A 174 36.63 -5.27 10.64
N LEU A 175 37.58 -5.91 9.96
CA LEU A 175 37.31 -7.22 9.36
C LEU A 175 36.87 -8.20 10.46
N PRO A 176 35.98 -9.15 10.14
CA PRO A 176 35.43 -10.06 11.13
C PRO A 176 36.53 -10.97 11.67
N SER A 177 36.61 -11.08 12.99
CA SER A 177 37.55 -11.97 13.70
C SER A 177 37.03 -13.42 13.82
N GLU A 178 35.80 -13.66 13.38
CA GLU A 178 35.13 -14.96 13.33
C GLU A 178 34.34 -15.11 12.01
N TYR A 179 33.74 -16.28 11.78
CA TYR A 179 33.00 -16.51 10.53
C TYR A 179 31.66 -15.77 10.52
N TRP A 180 31.49 -14.91 9.52
CA TRP A 180 30.28 -14.12 9.32
C TRP A 180 29.24 -14.85 8.45
N THR A 181 27.98 -14.44 8.54
CA THR A 181 26.89 -14.92 7.69
C THR A 181 26.59 -13.97 6.53
N ARG A 182 26.20 -14.51 5.37
CA ARG A 182 25.62 -13.73 4.26
C ARG A 182 24.08 -13.69 4.40
N PRO A 183 23.38 -12.59 4.01
CA PRO A 183 23.94 -11.35 3.45
C PRO A 183 24.80 -10.60 4.47
N ILE A 184 25.82 -9.94 3.95
CA ILE A 184 26.66 -9.03 4.72
C ILE A 184 25.94 -7.70 4.69
N ASP A 185 25.80 -7.06 5.85
CA ASP A 185 25.17 -5.76 5.93
C ASP A 185 25.91 -4.78 5.00
N ALA A 186 25.16 -4.03 4.18
CA ALA A 186 25.71 -3.10 3.21
C ALA A 186 26.54 -1.97 3.87
N GLN A 187 26.35 -1.72 5.17
CA GLN A 187 27.14 -0.78 5.95
C GLN A 187 28.59 -1.26 6.18
N LEU A 188 28.88 -2.56 6.07
CA LEU A 188 30.21 -3.18 6.26
C LEU A 188 31.12 -3.00 5.02
N ARG A 189 31.25 -1.77 4.52
CA ARG A 189 31.86 -1.45 3.21
C ARG A 189 33.32 -1.86 3.07
N SER A 190 34.11 -1.74 4.12
CA SER A 190 35.49 -2.25 4.20
C SER A 190 35.60 -3.75 3.88
N TRP A 191 34.54 -4.53 4.16
CA TRP A 191 34.52 -5.97 3.90
C TRP A 191 34.43 -6.29 2.40
N SER A 192 34.14 -5.31 1.53
CA SER A 192 34.27 -5.47 0.06
C SER A 192 35.56 -6.21 -0.31
N ARG A 193 36.68 -5.84 0.32
CA ARG A 193 38.04 -6.40 0.17
C ARG A 193 38.25 -7.87 0.60
N ILE A 194 37.28 -8.48 1.29
CA ILE A 194 37.26 -9.91 1.67
C ILE A 194 35.99 -10.64 1.23
N THR A 195 35.16 -10.00 0.41
CA THR A 195 33.85 -10.52 -0.03
C THR A 195 33.76 -10.68 -1.53
N GLY A 196 34.88 -10.55 -2.22
CA GLY A 196 35.07 -10.67 -3.65
C GLY A 196 34.24 -11.81 -4.21
N ASN A 197 33.13 -11.44 -4.83
CA ASN A 197 32.28 -12.38 -5.54
C ASN A 197 33.08 -12.82 -6.76
N TRP A 198 33.06 -14.11 -7.02
CA TRP A 198 33.97 -14.66 -8.00
C TRP A 198 33.49 -14.30 -9.46
N LEU A 199 32.23 -14.62 -9.84
CA LEU A 199 31.47 -14.22 -11.07
C LEU A 199 31.64 -14.87 -12.48
N ALA A 200 32.66 -15.66 -12.86
CA ALA A 200 32.79 -16.43 -14.12
C ALA A 200 33.27 -17.92 -13.99
N ALA A 201 32.93 -18.83 -14.92
CA ALA A 201 33.51 -20.19 -15.10
C ALA A 201 33.82 -20.38 -16.57
N THR A 202 34.61 -19.48 -17.12
CA THR A 202 35.35 -19.88 -18.31
C THR A 202 36.15 -21.14 -17.94
N PHE A 203 35.95 -22.24 -18.68
CA PHE A 203 36.56 -23.57 -18.49
C PHE A 203 38.10 -23.58 -18.70
N THR A 204 38.77 -22.44 -18.50
CA THR A 204 40.16 -22.16 -18.85
C THR A 204 40.81 -21.26 -17.79
N ALA A 205 41.56 -21.91 -16.88
CA ALA A 205 42.45 -21.35 -15.85
C ALA A 205 41.77 -20.51 -14.74
N PRO A 206 42.09 -20.74 -13.46
CA PRO A 206 41.54 -19.94 -12.36
C PRO A 206 42.07 -18.50 -12.42
N THR A 207 41.16 -17.53 -12.44
CA THR A 207 41.47 -16.12 -12.24
C THR A 207 41.61 -15.81 -10.76
N VAL A 208 42.59 -14.99 -10.39
CA VAL A 208 42.61 -14.38 -9.06
C VAL A 208 41.41 -13.44 -8.97
N VAL A 209 40.45 -13.79 -8.13
CA VAL A 209 39.31 -12.90 -7.88
C VAL A 209 39.77 -11.84 -6.87
N PRO A 210 39.76 -10.55 -7.25
CA PRO A 210 40.14 -9.47 -6.35
C PRO A 210 39.21 -9.43 -5.14
N ALA A 211 39.65 -8.75 -4.09
CA ALA A 211 38.84 -8.54 -2.90
C ALA A 211 38.56 -9.84 -2.08
N ASN A 212 39.54 -10.76 -2.03
CA ASN A 212 39.56 -11.93 -1.13
C ASN A 212 40.84 -11.96 -0.28
N GLU A 213 41.20 -10.82 0.32
CA GLU A 213 42.54 -10.57 0.90
C GLU A 213 42.90 -11.44 2.12
N GLU A 214 41.91 -11.91 2.89
CA GLU A 214 42.08 -12.65 4.16
C GLU A 214 41.29 -13.98 4.16
N ALA A 215 41.02 -14.57 2.98
CA ALA A 215 40.11 -15.71 2.86
C ALA A 215 40.68 -16.99 3.55
N PRO A 216 39.96 -17.62 4.50
CA PRO A 216 40.41 -18.86 5.16
C PRO A 216 40.26 -20.08 4.24
N GLU A 217 41.12 -21.09 4.41
CA GLU A 217 41.12 -22.34 3.61
C GLU A 217 39.88 -23.25 3.83
N THR A 218 38.87 -22.83 4.61
CA THR A 218 37.65 -23.63 4.87
C THR A 218 36.39 -22.76 4.88
N ALA A 219 35.29 -23.25 4.31
CA ALA A 219 34.00 -22.54 4.32
C ALA A 219 33.23 -22.73 5.64
N HIS A 220 32.45 -21.74 6.06
CA HIS A 220 31.46 -21.83 7.14
C HIS A 220 30.16 -21.12 6.72
N ILE A 221 29.06 -21.41 7.44
CA ILE A 221 28.00 -20.49 7.92
C ILE A 221 26.99 -21.32 8.73
N LEU A 222 26.41 -20.74 9.80
CA LEU A 222 25.41 -21.39 10.66
C LEU A 222 24.13 -20.54 10.79
N TRP A 223 22.99 -21.19 10.59
CA TRP A 223 21.65 -20.78 11.07
C TRP A 223 21.06 -21.98 11.81
N THR A 224 20.28 -21.77 12.88
CA THR A 224 19.76 -22.90 13.69
C THR A 224 18.55 -23.62 13.09
N LYS A 225 17.73 -22.95 12.27
CA LYS A 225 16.77 -23.58 11.34
C LYS A 225 16.77 -22.80 10.01
N PRO A 226 17.42 -23.29 8.94
CA PRO A 226 17.51 -22.55 7.67
C PRO A 226 16.13 -22.36 7.02
N LEU A 227 15.78 -21.11 6.67
CA LEU A 227 14.57 -20.81 5.89
C LEU A 227 14.70 -21.29 4.44
N THR A 228 15.92 -21.19 3.88
CA THR A 228 16.26 -21.41 2.49
C THR A 228 17.78 -21.50 2.30
N MET A 229 18.27 -21.92 1.13
CA MET A 229 19.69 -21.84 0.80
C MET A 229 20.07 -20.41 0.36
N GLY A 230 21.25 -19.95 0.76
CA GLY A 230 21.84 -18.68 0.39
C GLY A 230 23.37 -18.76 0.49
N GLY A 231 24.09 -17.76 -0.05
CA GLY A 231 25.55 -17.80 -0.20
C GLY A 231 25.99 -18.38 -1.55
N LEU A 232 27.29 -18.66 -1.70
CA LEU A 232 27.91 -19.06 -2.98
C LEU A 232 27.69 -20.56 -3.27
N ALA A 233 27.27 -20.89 -4.49
CA ALA A 233 27.17 -22.26 -4.99
C ALA A 233 28.51 -22.68 -5.61
N GLY A 234 29.40 -23.27 -4.81
CA GLY A 234 30.76 -23.59 -5.25
C GLY A 234 30.85 -24.62 -6.38
N ALA A 235 31.84 -24.42 -7.27
CA ALA A 235 32.32 -25.39 -8.27
C ALA A 235 31.24 -25.99 -9.20
N ALA A 236 30.36 -25.16 -9.75
CA ALA A 236 29.47 -25.58 -10.84
C ALA A 236 30.22 -25.57 -12.20
N GLU A 237 30.20 -26.69 -12.93
CA GLU A 237 30.71 -26.80 -14.32
C GLU A 237 29.76 -26.07 -15.31
N THR A 238 29.69 -24.75 -15.24
CA THR A 238 28.99 -23.91 -16.25
C THR A 238 29.99 -22.94 -16.91
N ASP A 239 29.53 -21.91 -17.62
CA ASP A 239 30.39 -20.78 -18.06
C ASP A 239 30.57 -19.70 -16.96
N TYR A 240 29.94 -19.94 -15.79
CA TYR A 240 29.92 -19.14 -14.55
C TYR A 240 30.08 -20.10 -13.31
N GLN A 241 31.17 -20.12 -12.52
CA GLN A 241 31.32 -21.12 -11.40
C GLN A 241 30.49 -20.68 -10.20
N GLU A 242 30.35 -19.37 -10.12
CA GLU A 242 30.54 -18.56 -8.94
C GLU A 242 29.27 -17.71 -8.75
N TRP A 243 28.17 -18.45 -8.90
CA TRP A 243 26.79 -18.09 -8.66
C TRP A 243 26.50 -18.07 -7.17
N SER A 244 25.47 -17.32 -6.77
CA SER A 244 24.80 -17.53 -5.49
C SER A 244 23.66 -18.53 -5.60
N PHE A 245 23.31 -19.19 -4.50
CA PHE A 245 22.00 -19.84 -4.36
C PHE A 245 20.91 -18.75 -4.34
N SER A 246 19.82 -18.94 -5.10
CA SER A 246 18.73 -17.94 -5.18
C SER A 246 18.14 -17.65 -3.80
N HIS A 247 18.37 -16.43 -3.31
CA HIS A 247 17.79 -15.93 -2.07
C HIS A 247 16.37 -15.36 -2.27
N GLY A 248 15.89 -15.23 -3.51
CA GLY A 248 14.48 -15.02 -3.87
C GLY A 248 13.90 -13.62 -3.67
N ASP A 249 14.76 -12.63 -3.40
CA ASP A 249 14.34 -11.24 -3.21
C ASP A 249 13.92 -10.57 -4.52
N ALA A 250 14.65 -10.89 -5.61
CA ALA A 250 14.20 -10.61 -6.97
C ALA A 250 13.06 -11.56 -7.36
N TYR A 251 11.82 -11.10 -7.21
CA TYR A 251 10.57 -11.67 -7.74
C TYR A 251 10.03 -12.99 -7.13
N GLU A 252 10.72 -13.66 -6.19
CA GLU A 252 10.20 -14.92 -5.62
C GLU A 252 9.42 -14.74 -4.30
N GLY A 253 9.79 -13.78 -3.44
CA GLY A 253 9.06 -13.48 -2.20
C GLY A 253 9.03 -14.64 -1.20
N LYS A 254 10.04 -14.74 -0.32
CA LYS A 254 10.08 -15.76 0.74
C LYS A 254 9.28 -15.30 1.97
N TRP A 255 8.62 -16.24 2.65
CA TRP A 255 7.86 -16.02 3.89
C TRP A 255 6.74 -14.96 3.82
N THR A 256 6.09 -14.86 2.65
CA THR A 256 5.06 -13.88 2.30
C THR A 256 3.71 -14.10 2.97
N ASN A 257 3.34 -15.34 3.33
CA ASN A 257 2.09 -15.64 4.04
C ASN A 257 2.38 -16.18 5.45
N ARG A 258 1.91 -15.44 6.46
CA ARG A 258 2.09 -15.73 7.88
C ARG A 258 0.97 -15.11 8.72
N LEU A 259 0.59 -15.79 9.79
CA LEU A 259 -0.46 -15.47 10.74
C LEU A 259 0.06 -15.75 12.16
N ILE A 260 -0.26 -14.91 13.13
CA ILE A 260 -0.14 -15.25 14.56
C ILE A 260 -1.54 -15.22 15.16
N ILE A 261 -1.95 -16.32 15.77
CA ILE A 261 -3.26 -16.48 16.44
C ILE A 261 -3.05 -17.31 17.71
N ASP A 262 -3.55 -16.83 18.85
CA ASP A 262 -3.47 -17.48 20.16
C ASP A 262 -2.07 -17.99 20.58
N GLY A 263 -1.01 -17.27 20.18
CA GLY A 263 0.38 -17.65 20.47
C GLY A 263 0.99 -18.69 19.51
N ILE A 264 0.32 -18.96 18.39
CA ILE A 264 0.76 -19.88 17.35
C ILE A 264 1.13 -19.09 16.08
N LEU A 265 2.37 -19.20 15.63
CA LEU A 265 2.81 -18.67 14.33
C LEU A 265 2.56 -19.73 13.26
N ILE A 266 1.61 -19.46 12.36
CA ILE A 266 1.32 -20.28 11.18
C ILE A 266 1.92 -19.57 9.96
N TYR A 267 2.76 -20.25 9.18
CA TYR A 267 3.41 -19.62 8.02
C TYR A 267 3.73 -20.60 6.89
N CYS A 268 3.81 -20.06 5.67
CA CYS A 268 4.36 -20.79 4.52
C CYS A 268 5.77 -20.28 4.19
N HIS A 269 6.72 -21.18 3.91
CA HIS A 269 8.09 -20.81 3.54
C HIS A 269 8.16 -20.01 2.22
N ARG A 270 7.33 -20.36 1.23
CA ARG A 270 7.26 -19.73 -0.10
C ARG A 270 5.89 -19.96 -0.73
N THR A 271 5.23 -18.90 -1.19
CA THR A 271 3.93 -18.98 -1.89
C THR A 271 3.99 -19.56 -3.31
N ASN A 272 5.19 -19.83 -3.81
CA ASN A 272 5.43 -20.29 -5.19
C ASN A 272 5.72 -21.80 -5.26
N ASP A 273 6.16 -22.39 -4.15
CA ASP A 273 6.48 -23.81 -4.06
C ASP A 273 5.18 -24.65 -4.11
N ARG A 274 5.26 -25.84 -4.72
CA ARG A 274 4.11 -26.75 -4.83
C ARG A 274 4.53 -28.17 -4.42
N PRO A 275 3.87 -28.79 -3.43
CA PRO A 275 2.72 -28.25 -2.70
C PRO A 275 3.10 -27.18 -1.66
N LEU A 276 2.12 -26.33 -1.30
CA LEU A 276 2.21 -25.26 -0.30
C LEU A 276 2.11 -25.86 1.10
N TYR A 277 3.25 -26.09 1.73
CA TYR A 277 3.30 -26.46 3.14
C TYR A 277 3.20 -25.23 4.04
N TYR A 278 2.24 -25.29 4.96
CA TYR A 278 2.13 -24.40 6.11
C TYR A 278 2.66 -25.11 7.35
N THR A 279 3.48 -24.40 8.12
CA THR A 279 4.05 -24.84 9.40
C THR A 279 3.46 -23.99 10.52
N ALA A 280 3.01 -24.63 11.60
CA ALA A 280 2.59 -23.97 12.82
C ALA A 280 3.61 -24.19 13.95
N LEU A 281 3.99 -23.12 14.65
CA LEU A 281 4.92 -23.13 15.77
C LEU A 281 4.31 -22.47 17.01
N ASP A 282 4.53 -23.04 18.22
CA ASP A 282 4.37 -22.28 19.48
C ASP A 282 5.45 -21.18 19.51
N ILE A 283 5.05 -19.90 19.57
CA ILE A 283 6.00 -18.77 19.46
C ILE A 283 6.93 -18.62 20.67
N ARG A 284 6.60 -19.24 21.81
CA ARG A 284 7.36 -19.19 23.06
C ARG A 284 8.37 -20.34 23.14
N THR A 285 8.14 -21.48 22.50
CA THR A 285 9.07 -22.64 22.50
C THR A 285 9.80 -22.85 21.17
N GLY A 286 9.23 -22.39 20.05
CA GLY A 286 9.69 -22.75 18.70
C GLY A 286 9.36 -24.20 18.30
N GLU A 287 8.55 -24.91 19.09
CA GLU A 287 8.12 -26.28 18.80
C GLU A 287 7.13 -26.31 17.65
N GLU A 288 7.32 -27.25 16.72
CA GLU A 288 6.46 -27.44 15.56
C GLU A 288 5.22 -28.25 15.94
N LEU A 289 4.05 -27.61 15.88
CA LEU A 289 2.76 -28.21 16.23
C LEU A 289 2.22 -29.07 15.07
N TRP A 290 2.34 -28.55 13.84
CA TRP A 290 1.97 -29.27 12.62
C TRP A 290 2.63 -28.69 11.38
N ASN A 291 2.76 -29.52 10.34
CA ASN A 291 3.14 -29.11 8.99
C ASN A 291 2.18 -29.78 7.98
N LYS A 292 1.46 -28.99 7.17
CA LYS A 292 0.33 -29.45 6.34
C LYS A 292 0.19 -28.68 5.03
N VAL A 293 -0.40 -29.35 4.03
CA VAL A 293 -0.94 -28.70 2.84
C VAL A 293 -2.43 -28.46 3.06
N LEU A 294 -2.90 -27.23 2.80
CA LEU A 294 -4.30 -26.84 3.03
C LEU A 294 -5.14 -27.04 1.76
N LEU A 295 -6.28 -27.73 1.89
CA LEU A 295 -7.20 -28.07 0.80
C LEU A 295 -6.47 -28.66 -0.44
N ASP A 296 -6.93 -28.32 -1.64
CA ASP A 296 -6.29 -28.57 -2.92
C ASP A 296 -5.16 -27.55 -3.20
N ASN A 297 -4.27 -27.38 -2.22
CA ASN A 297 -3.09 -26.52 -2.28
C ASN A 297 -3.40 -25.00 -2.29
N ARG A 298 -4.04 -24.53 -1.22
CA ARG A 298 -4.52 -23.15 -1.07
C ARG A 298 -3.72 -22.32 -0.07
N THR A 299 -4.04 -21.03 -0.03
CA THR A 299 -3.35 -20.01 0.76
C THR A 299 -4.26 -19.50 1.88
N ILE A 300 -3.71 -19.25 3.07
CA ILE A 300 -4.47 -18.65 4.18
C ILE A 300 -4.86 -17.22 3.80
N ALA A 301 -6.13 -16.88 3.98
CA ALA A 301 -6.69 -15.57 3.68
C ALA A 301 -6.66 -14.64 4.90
N PHE A 302 -7.16 -15.09 6.05
CA PHE A 302 -7.22 -14.31 7.29
C PHE A 302 -7.37 -15.21 8.54
N GLY A 303 -7.27 -14.62 9.73
CA GLY A 303 -7.56 -15.26 11.03
C GLY A 303 -8.78 -14.61 11.71
N GLN A 304 -9.37 -15.31 12.67
CA GLN A 304 -10.57 -14.89 13.40
C GLN A 304 -10.56 -15.48 14.81
N ASN A 305 -10.88 -14.67 15.83
CA ASN A 305 -11.26 -15.16 17.15
C ASN A 305 -12.75 -14.84 17.37
N LEU A 306 -13.62 -15.84 17.20
CA LEU A 306 -15.07 -15.68 17.37
C LEU A 306 -15.46 -15.85 18.83
N VAL A 307 -16.05 -14.83 19.43
CA VAL A 307 -16.64 -14.89 20.78
C VAL A 307 -18.06 -15.43 20.66
N TRP A 308 -18.34 -16.50 21.40
CA TRP A 308 -19.65 -17.11 21.51
C TRP A 308 -20.16 -17.01 22.95
N GLN A 309 -21.37 -16.47 23.13
CA GLN A 309 -22.03 -16.33 24.43
C GLN A 309 -23.45 -16.92 24.35
N GLY A 310 -23.51 -18.24 24.24
CA GLY A 310 -24.76 -18.99 24.22
C GLY A 310 -25.22 -19.38 25.61
N TYR A 311 -26.53 -19.46 25.84
CA TYR A 311 -27.09 -19.82 27.16
C TYR A 311 -26.67 -21.22 27.67
N ASN A 312 -26.13 -22.11 26.82
CA ASN A 312 -25.51 -23.36 27.24
C ASN A 312 -23.97 -23.28 27.35
N HIS A 313 -23.31 -22.39 26.62
CA HIS A 313 -21.84 -22.35 26.50
C HIS A 313 -21.28 -20.96 26.13
N HIS A 314 -20.28 -20.49 26.90
CA HIS A 314 -19.50 -19.30 26.58
C HIS A 314 -18.06 -19.70 26.23
N ALA A 315 -17.54 -19.26 25.07
CA ALA A 315 -16.18 -19.58 24.63
C ALA A 315 -15.66 -18.57 23.60
N VAL A 316 -14.35 -18.65 23.33
CA VAL A 316 -13.74 -18.06 22.13
C VAL A 316 -13.31 -19.22 21.23
N TYR A 317 -13.68 -19.15 19.95
CA TYR A 317 -13.33 -20.13 18.93
C TYR A 317 -12.33 -19.49 17.94
N PRO A 318 -11.04 -19.86 18.02
CA PRO A 318 -10.04 -19.36 17.09
C PRO A 318 -10.09 -20.16 15.78
N TYR A 319 -10.08 -19.46 14.66
CA TYR A 319 -10.05 -20.04 13.32
C TYR A 319 -9.04 -19.32 12.44
N PHE A 320 -8.40 -20.06 11.53
CA PHE A 320 -7.84 -19.46 10.33
C PHE A 320 -8.62 -19.90 9.10
N TRP A 321 -8.70 -19.02 8.12
CA TRP A 321 -9.59 -19.15 6.97
C TRP A 321 -8.82 -19.29 5.68
N VAL A 322 -9.28 -20.21 4.84
CA VAL A 322 -8.85 -20.36 3.45
C VAL A 322 -10.06 -20.04 2.57
N THR A 323 -9.90 -19.16 1.59
CA THR A 323 -10.99 -18.75 0.70
C THR A 323 -10.72 -19.21 -0.73
N VAL A 324 -11.72 -19.84 -1.38
CA VAL A 324 -11.66 -20.28 -2.77
C VAL A 324 -12.87 -19.73 -3.51
N SER A 325 -12.66 -18.66 -4.31
CA SER A 325 -13.76 -17.86 -4.86
C SER A 325 -14.64 -17.31 -3.73
N SER A 326 -15.89 -17.77 -3.63
CA SER A 326 -16.88 -17.42 -2.60
C SER A 326 -16.97 -18.45 -1.46
N ASP A 327 -16.22 -19.55 -1.51
CA ASP A 327 -16.27 -20.60 -0.50
C ASP A 327 -15.17 -20.35 0.56
N TRP A 328 -15.59 -20.30 1.82
CA TRP A 328 -14.75 -20.03 2.98
C TRP A 328 -14.62 -21.30 3.84
N TYR A 329 -13.38 -21.71 4.11
CA TYR A 329 -13.08 -22.94 4.85
C TYR A 329 -12.38 -22.58 6.16
N ALA A 330 -13.00 -22.94 7.28
CA ALA A 330 -12.46 -22.71 8.62
C ALA A 330 -11.54 -23.85 9.06
N PHE A 331 -10.44 -23.51 9.70
CA PHE A 331 -9.46 -24.44 10.24
C PHE A 331 -9.10 -24.10 11.69
N ASP A 332 -8.91 -25.14 12.50
CA ASP A 332 -8.41 -25.04 13.88
C ASP A 332 -6.89 -24.69 13.86
N PRO A 333 -6.45 -23.58 14.49
CA PRO A 333 -5.04 -23.16 14.46
C PRO A 333 -4.07 -24.11 15.17
N TYR A 334 -4.52 -24.82 16.20
CA TYR A 334 -3.68 -25.68 17.02
C TYR A 334 -3.35 -27.01 16.35
N THR A 335 -4.28 -27.53 15.54
CA THR A 335 -4.16 -28.83 14.87
C THR A 335 -4.00 -28.72 13.36
N GLY A 336 -4.41 -27.61 12.74
CA GLY A 336 -4.48 -27.45 11.29
C GLY A 336 -5.50 -28.39 10.64
N GLU A 337 -6.51 -28.84 11.39
CA GLU A 337 -7.64 -29.62 10.86
C GLU A 337 -8.73 -28.69 10.31
N TRP A 338 -9.44 -29.15 9.28
CA TRP A 338 -10.61 -28.47 8.77
C TRP A 338 -11.82 -28.69 9.71
N GLU A 339 -12.49 -27.61 10.06
CA GLU A 339 -13.58 -27.58 11.03
C GLU A 339 -14.96 -27.46 10.37
N PHE A 340 -15.17 -26.54 9.42
CA PHE A 340 -16.43 -26.40 8.66
C PHE A 340 -16.25 -25.55 7.39
N THR A 341 -17.25 -25.53 6.53
CA THR A 341 -17.25 -24.73 5.28
C THR A 341 -18.48 -23.83 5.20
N VAL A 342 -18.29 -22.60 4.73
CA VAL A 342 -19.38 -21.69 4.32
C VAL A 342 -19.25 -21.46 2.81
N LYS A 343 -20.27 -21.84 2.03
CA LYS A 343 -20.26 -21.74 0.57
C LYS A 343 -21.00 -20.50 0.08
N ASN A 344 -20.64 -20.09 -1.14
CA ASN A 344 -21.34 -19.05 -1.90
C ASN A 344 -21.48 -17.71 -1.12
N VAL A 345 -20.52 -17.39 -0.25
CA VAL A 345 -20.51 -16.16 0.54
C VAL A 345 -20.61 -14.94 -0.40
N PRO A 346 -21.55 -14.01 -0.17
CA PRO A 346 -21.81 -12.92 -1.09
C PRO A 346 -20.63 -11.94 -1.24
N ALA A 347 -20.69 -11.15 -2.32
CA ALA A 347 -19.67 -10.16 -2.67
C ALA A 347 -19.61 -8.97 -1.67
N GLY A 348 -18.80 -7.95 -1.97
CA GLY A 348 -18.67 -6.75 -1.13
C GLY A 348 -17.54 -6.79 -0.09
N THR A 349 -17.68 -5.98 0.95
CA THR A 349 -16.67 -5.72 2.01
C THR A 349 -16.91 -6.64 3.21
N THR A 350 -15.85 -7.26 3.75
CA THR A 350 -15.97 -8.01 5.01
C THR A 350 -16.00 -7.03 6.18
N LEU A 351 -17.01 -7.16 7.04
CA LEU A 351 -17.06 -6.46 8.32
C LEU A 351 -16.82 -7.49 9.44
N THR A 352 -16.27 -7.01 10.56
CA THR A 352 -16.06 -7.79 11.77
C THR A 352 -16.47 -6.94 12.97
N ASP A 353 -17.25 -7.51 13.90
CA ASP A 353 -17.66 -6.82 15.13
C ASP A 353 -16.74 -7.10 16.33
N ASP A 354 -17.11 -6.54 17.48
CA ASP A 354 -16.42 -6.72 18.77
C ASP A 354 -16.49 -8.16 19.32
N GLN A 355 -17.38 -8.99 18.79
CA GLN A 355 -17.47 -10.43 19.07
C GLN A 355 -16.69 -11.26 18.03
N GLY A 356 -16.02 -10.63 17.06
CA GLY A 356 -15.32 -11.33 15.98
C GLY A 356 -16.25 -12.05 15.00
N TRP A 357 -17.54 -11.73 14.97
CA TRP A 357 -18.48 -12.29 14.00
C TRP A 357 -18.24 -11.67 12.62
N LEU A 358 -18.45 -12.45 11.56
CA LEU A 358 -18.13 -12.03 10.18
C LEU A 358 -19.40 -11.69 9.40
N TYR A 359 -19.35 -10.56 8.70
CA TYR A 359 -20.43 -10.05 7.88
C TYR A 359 -19.92 -9.63 6.50
N ARG A 360 -20.84 -9.44 5.55
CA ARG A 360 -20.57 -8.96 4.20
C ARG A 360 -21.49 -7.79 3.90
N LEU A 361 -20.90 -6.63 3.61
CA LEU A 361 -21.58 -5.41 3.17
C LEU A 361 -21.50 -5.31 1.65
N GLY A 362 -22.64 -5.45 0.98
CA GLY A 362 -22.79 -5.11 -0.43
C GLY A 362 -23.33 -3.69 -0.59
N LEU A 363 -22.78 -2.94 -1.54
CA LEU A 363 -23.29 -1.65 -2.00
C LEU A 363 -23.20 -1.59 -3.51
N ASP A 364 -24.33 -1.44 -4.18
CA ASP A 364 -24.43 -1.22 -5.62
C ASP A 364 -24.57 0.28 -5.90
N PHE A 365 -23.54 0.88 -6.52
CA PHE A 365 -23.51 2.31 -6.84
C PHE A 365 -24.23 2.66 -8.16
N GLU A 366 -24.71 1.68 -8.92
CA GLU A 366 -25.56 1.88 -10.10
C GLU A 366 -27.05 1.88 -9.72
N THR A 367 -27.47 0.97 -8.83
CA THR A 367 -28.89 0.86 -8.39
C THR A 367 -29.21 1.61 -7.10
N GLY A 368 -28.22 1.80 -6.21
CA GLY A 368 -28.41 2.32 -4.86
C GLY A 368 -28.97 1.29 -3.87
N GLU A 369 -28.85 0.01 -4.19
CA GLU A 369 -29.24 -1.10 -3.30
C GLU A 369 -28.04 -1.57 -2.47
N GLY A 370 -28.30 -1.94 -1.21
CA GLY A 370 -27.28 -2.44 -0.30
C GLY A 370 -27.80 -3.56 0.60
N TYR A 371 -26.89 -4.38 1.13
CA TYR A 371 -27.22 -5.45 2.06
C TYR A 371 -26.15 -5.65 3.12
N ILE A 372 -26.57 -6.18 4.27
CA ILE A 372 -25.69 -6.76 5.29
C ILE A 372 -26.05 -8.25 5.39
N TRP A 373 -25.11 -9.11 5.06
CA TRP A 373 -25.20 -10.55 5.26
C TRP A 373 -24.35 -10.96 6.47
N SER A 374 -24.81 -11.89 7.31
CA SER A 374 -24.07 -12.43 8.45
C SER A 374 -23.80 -13.92 8.29
N MET A 375 -22.54 -14.31 8.55
CA MET A 375 -22.15 -15.72 8.59
C MET A 375 -22.80 -16.47 9.77
N VAL A 376 -23.05 -15.77 10.88
CA VAL A 376 -23.53 -16.41 12.11
C VAL A 376 -25.02 -16.76 11.99
N ASP A 377 -25.86 -15.88 11.43
CA ASP A 377 -27.29 -16.15 11.19
C ASP A 377 -27.56 -17.19 10.08
N LEU A 378 -26.59 -17.43 9.19
CA LEU A 378 -26.62 -18.56 8.25
C LEU A 378 -26.44 -19.89 9.01
N ILE A 379 -25.51 -19.92 9.95
CA ILE A 379 -25.09 -21.15 10.66
C ILE A 379 -26.07 -21.47 11.80
N GLU A 380 -26.54 -20.46 12.51
CA GLU A 380 -27.29 -20.58 13.76
C GLU A 380 -28.75 -20.13 13.57
N PRO A 381 -29.73 -21.04 13.73
CA PRO A 381 -31.15 -20.72 13.60
C PRO A 381 -31.66 -20.01 14.86
N PHE A 382 -31.28 -18.75 15.03
CA PHE A 382 -31.79 -17.90 16.10
C PHE A 382 -33.31 -17.74 16.02
N GLY A 383 -33.98 -17.75 17.18
CA GLY A 383 -35.43 -17.56 17.29
C GLY A 383 -36.27 -18.85 17.25
N GLU A 384 -35.67 -20.01 16.98
CA GLU A 384 -36.34 -21.30 17.23
C GLU A 384 -36.49 -21.57 18.75
N ASP A 385 -37.63 -22.15 19.16
CA ASP A 385 -37.84 -22.66 20.53
C ASP A 385 -37.08 -23.99 20.70
N SER A 386 -35.75 -23.87 20.71
CA SER A 386 -34.80 -24.96 20.54
C SER A 386 -33.53 -24.70 21.36
N PRO A 387 -32.91 -25.73 21.98
CA PRO A 387 -31.62 -25.62 22.68
C PRO A 387 -30.41 -25.39 21.74
N VAL A 388 -30.64 -25.37 20.42
CA VAL A 388 -29.63 -25.23 19.36
C VAL A 388 -28.76 -23.97 19.53
N PRO A 389 -29.30 -22.73 19.54
CA PRO A 389 -28.48 -21.52 19.62
C PRO A 389 -27.73 -21.34 20.95
N GLY A 390 -27.90 -22.23 21.93
CA GLY A 390 -27.12 -22.21 23.16
C GLY A 390 -25.65 -22.59 22.97
N SER A 391 -25.28 -23.19 21.83
CA SER A 391 -23.93 -23.69 21.52
C SER A 391 -23.54 -23.30 20.10
N TRP A 392 -22.25 -23.10 19.83
CA TRP A 392 -21.75 -22.92 18.45
C TRP A 392 -21.75 -24.27 17.73
N LEU A 393 -22.64 -24.45 16.76
CA LEU A 393 -22.88 -25.71 16.05
C LEU A 393 -21.60 -26.29 15.39
N PRO A 394 -20.79 -25.51 14.65
CA PRO A 394 -19.61 -26.03 13.97
C PRO A 394 -18.53 -26.58 14.91
N ALA A 395 -18.55 -26.24 16.20
CA ALA A 395 -17.59 -26.78 17.17
C ALA A 395 -17.82 -28.26 17.51
N GLY A 396 -18.96 -28.85 17.10
CA GLY A 396 -19.33 -30.24 17.38
C GLY A 396 -20.02 -30.40 18.73
N SER A 397 -21.19 -29.78 18.89
CA SER A 397 -22.03 -29.89 20.08
C SER A 397 -22.94 -31.13 20.03
N PHE A 398 -23.84 -31.30 21.01
CA PHE A 398 -24.91 -32.31 20.89
C PHE A 398 -25.90 -32.00 19.75
N TYR A 399 -25.92 -30.74 19.29
CA TYR A 399 -26.94 -30.20 18.39
C TYR A 399 -26.43 -29.94 16.95
N GLY A 400 -25.11 -29.99 16.71
CA GLY A 400 -24.49 -29.76 15.40
C GLY A 400 -23.17 -30.49 15.26
N ALA A 401 -22.76 -30.80 14.03
CA ALA A 401 -21.54 -31.55 13.78
C ALA A 401 -20.36 -30.64 13.42
N ARG A 402 -19.16 -31.04 13.85
CA ARG A 402 -17.94 -30.63 13.14
C ARG A 402 -18.02 -31.18 11.71
N ARG A 403 -17.45 -30.43 10.76
CA ARG A 403 -17.31 -30.76 9.34
C ARG A 403 -18.60 -30.64 8.52
N ASP A 404 -19.55 -29.86 9.01
CA ASP A 404 -20.72 -29.45 8.23
C ASP A 404 -20.37 -28.39 7.17
N THR A 405 -21.30 -28.19 6.25
CA THR A 405 -21.22 -27.18 5.18
C THR A 405 -22.51 -26.38 5.15
N TYR A 406 -22.40 -25.07 5.23
CA TYR A 406 -23.49 -24.11 5.22
C TYR A 406 -23.43 -23.34 3.90
N ASP A 407 -24.53 -23.22 3.16
CA ASP A 407 -24.52 -22.62 1.82
C ASP A 407 -25.39 -21.34 1.78
N ALA A 408 -24.74 -20.19 1.59
CA ALA A 408 -25.36 -18.88 1.62
C ALA A 408 -26.28 -18.59 0.41
N ALA A 409 -26.28 -19.48 -0.58
CA ALA A 409 -27.13 -19.42 -1.77
C ALA A 409 -27.91 -20.74 -1.98
N GLU A 410 -28.14 -21.51 -0.93
CA GLU A 410 -28.95 -22.73 -1.01
C GLU A 410 -30.39 -22.39 -1.41
N MET A 411 -30.93 -23.14 -2.37
CA MET A 411 -32.27 -22.91 -2.93
C MET A 411 -33.19 -24.10 -2.69
N GLU A 412 -34.38 -23.85 -2.18
CA GLU A 412 -35.50 -24.79 -2.15
C GLU A 412 -36.72 -24.17 -2.85
N ASN A 413 -37.33 -24.91 -3.79
CA ASN A 413 -38.52 -24.50 -4.54
C ASN A 413 -38.42 -23.11 -5.22
N ASP A 414 -37.29 -22.82 -5.86
CA ASP A 414 -36.95 -21.54 -6.53
C ASP A 414 -36.85 -20.31 -5.59
N THR A 415 -36.73 -20.53 -4.28
CA THR A 415 -36.44 -19.52 -3.24
C THR A 415 -35.22 -19.91 -2.41
N LEU A 416 -34.57 -18.96 -1.73
CA LEU A 416 -33.52 -19.27 -0.75
C LEU A 416 -34.09 -20.13 0.40
N THR A 417 -33.29 -21.04 0.96
CA THR A 417 -33.67 -21.75 2.19
C THR A 417 -33.81 -20.79 3.37
N GLU A 418 -34.53 -21.19 4.43
CA GLU A 418 -34.74 -20.33 5.60
C GLU A 418 -33.41 -19.87 6.23
N ALA A 419 -32.37 -20.72 6.23
CA ALA A 419 -31.04 -20.35 6.71
C ALA A 419 -30.34 -19.34 5.78
N ALA A 420 -30.35 -19.57 4.47
CA ALA A 420 -29.76 -18.66 3.49
C ALA A 420 -30.47 -17.31 3.46
N GLN A 421 -31.80 -17.29 3.65
CA GLN A 421 -32.58 -16.05 3.74
C GLN A 421 -32.31 -15.28 5.05
N ARG A 422 -32.29 -15.97 6.21
CA ARG A 422 -32.00 -15.36 7.53
C ARG A 422 -30.63 -14.69 7.60
N ALA A 423 -29.68 -15.18 6.80
CA ALA A 423 -28.34 -14.62 6.72
C ALA A 423 -28.33 -13.16 6.23
N TYR A 424 -29.30 -12.73 5.40
CA TYR A 424 -29.45 -11.34 4.98
C TYR A 424 -30.17 -10.53 6.07
N ILE A 425 -29.41 -10.09 7.08
CA ILE A 425 -29.95 -9.40 8.26
C ILE A 425 -30.44 -7.98 7.96
N ALA A 426 -29.99 -7.37 6.85
CA ALA A 426 -30.53 -6.11 6.34
C ALA A 426 -30.45 -6.06 4.81
N GLU A 427 -31.51 -5.55 4.18
CA GLU A 427 -31.56 -5.10 2.78
C GLU A 427 -32.08 -3.65 2.79
N PHE A 428 -31.38 -2.74 2.12
CA PHE A 428 -31.63 -1.30 2.22
C PHE A 428 -31.32 -0.57 0.92
N THR A 429 -31.66 0.72 0.86
CA THR A 429 -31.26 1.61 -0.23
C THR A 429 -30.53 2.84 0.29
N PHE A 430 -29.64 3.40 -0.54
CA PHE A 430 -28.86 4.59 -0.23
C PHE A 430 -28.81 5.55 -1.44
N PRO A 431 -28.71 6.87 -1.23
CA PRO A 431 -28.73 7.84 -2.32
C PRO A 431 -27.35 7.93 -3.00
N VAL A 432 -27.20 7.21 -4.12
CA VAL A 432 -25.98 7.19 -4.94
C VAL A 432 -25.56 8.56 -5.47
N ASP A 433 -26.50 9.50 -5.61
CA ASP A 433 -26.25 10.90 -5.97
C ASP A 433 -25.47 11.68 -4.89
N GLN A 434 -25.50 11.21 -3.65
CA GLN A 434 -24.78 11.77 -2.50
C GLN A 434 -23.62 10.86 -2.03
N CYS A 435 -23.45 9.69 -2.66
CA CYS A 435 -22.37 8.74 -2.39
C CYS A 435 -21.56 8.50 -3.68
N PRO A 436 -20.79 9.49 -4.18
CA PRO A 436 -20.05 9.35 -5.44
C PRO A 436 -19.20 8.08 -5.46
N GLY A 437 -19.57 7.18 -6.37
CA GLY A 437 -19.02 5.83 -6.50
C GLY A 437 -17.68 5.77 -7.23
N GLY A 438 -17.08 4.58 -7.23
CA GLY A 438 -15.84 4.28 -7.95
C GLY A 438 -14.98 3.20 -7.28
N SER A 439 -13.92 2.77 -7.95
CA SER A 439 -12.94 1.86 -7.34
C SER A 439 -12.24 2.56 -6.18
N GLY A 440 -12.27 1.94 -5.00
CA GLY A 440 -11.57 2.45 -3.80
C GLY A 440 -12.21 3.65 -3.10
N VAL A 441 -13.47 4.03 -3.40
CA VAL A 441 -14.10 5.17 -2.71
C VAL A 441 -14.47 4.90 -1.25
N ILE A 442 -14.81 3.65 -0.90
CA ILE A 442 -15.02 3.24 0.50
C ILE A 442 -13.64 3.19 1.17
N ARG A 443 -13.41 4.06 2.15
CA ARG A 443 -12.12 4.14 2.85
C ARG A 443 -12.15 3.45 4.21
N ALA A 444 -13.29 3.47 4.91
CA ALA A 444 -13.44 2.76 6.17
C ALA A 444 -14.89 2.33 6.42
N THR A 445 -15.07 1.33 7.29
CA THR A 445 -16.35 0.82 7.74
C THR A 445 -16.28 0.49 9.22
N GLU A 446 -17.31 0.87 9.98
CA GLU A 446 -17.52 0.51 11.38
C GLU A 446 -18.81 -0.32 11.47
N PHE A 447 -18.77 -1.41 12.25
CA PHE A 447 -19.95 -2.25 12.51
C PHE A 447 -19.77 -3.01 13.83
N GLY A 448 -20.78 -3.04 14.70
CA GLY A 448 -20.74 -3.84 15.92
C GLY A 448 -21.87 -3.57 16.92
N GLY A 449 -21.68 -4.04 18.16
CA GLY A 449 -22.69 -3.95 19.23
C GLY A 449 -23.79 -5.02 19.17
N ARG A 450 -23.67 -5.95 18.22
CA ARG A 450 -24.58 -7.10 18.07
C ARG A 450 -24.17 -8.23 19.00
N SER A 451 -25.15 -8.99 19.49
CA SER A 451 -24.90 -10.14 20.37
C SER A 451 -26.07 -11.10 20.33
N GLN A 452 -25.89 -12.34 20.80
CA GLN A 452 -26.99 -13.30 20.90
C GLN A 452 -28.20 -12.78 21.70
N ALA A 453 -27.96 -11.93 22.71
CA ALA A 453 -29.03 -11.34 23.52
C ALA A 453 -29.77 -10.20 22.81
N ASN A 454 -29.17 -9.58 21.79
CA ASN A 454 -29.71 -8.44 21.05
C ASN A 454 -29.33 -8.58 19.56
N LEU A 455 -29.99 -9.52 18.86
CA LEU A 455 -29.72 -9.78 17.44
C LEU A 455 -30.23 -8.67 16.52
N ASP A 456 -31.27 -7.94 16.93
CA ASP A 456 -31.86 -6.82 16.19
C ASP A 456 -31.24 -5.46 16.55
N VAL A 457 -30.06 -5.46 17.19
CA VAL A 457 -29.34 -4.26 17.60
C VAL A 457 -27.92 -4.34 17.08
N TRP A 458 -27.56 -3.37 16.23
CA TRP A 458 -26.21 -3.13 15.77
C TRP A 458 -26.06 -1.65 15.43
N ASN A 459 -24.84 -1.15 15.45
CA ASN A 459 -24.50 0.21 15.04
C ASN A 459 -23.30 0.18 14.08
N GLY A 460 -23.14 1.24 13.29
CA GLY A 460 -22.03 1.37 12.36
C GLY A 460 -22.20 2.49 11.35
N LYS A 461 -21.16 2.69 10.55
CA LYS A 461 -21.17 3.63 9.41
C LYS A 461 -20.23 3.15 8.31
N VAL A 462 -20.56 3.49 7.07
CA VAL A 462 -19.62 3.45 5.94
C VAL A 462 -19.08 4.85 5.74
N PHE A 463 -17.77 5.01 5.62
CA PHE A 463 -17.13 6.27 5.25
C PHE A 463 -16.51 6.17 3.86
N GLY A 464 -16.95 7.05 2.96
CA GLY A 464 -16.41 7.20 1.62
C GLY A 464 -15.66 8.51 1.43
N LEU A 465 -14.58 8.45 0.66
CA LEU A 465 -13.81 9.61 0.22
C LEU A 465 -13.30 9.41 -1.21
N GLN A 466 -13.70 10.33 -2.08
CA GLN A 466 -13.20 10.51 -3.44
C GLN A 466 -12.43 11.85 -3.52
N TYR A 467 -11.32 11.88 -4.25
CA TYR A 467 -10.47 13.07 -4.38
C TYR A 467 -10.10 13.34 -5.85
N SER A 468 -9.77 14.59 -6.12
CA SER A 468 -9.30 15.11 -7.40
C SER A 468 -8.41 16.34 -7.15
N THR A 469 -7.82 16.92 -8.20
CA THR A 469 -7.08 18.19 -8.11
C THR A 469 -7.98 19.42 -7.93
N THR A 470 -9.31 19.27 -7.91
CA THR A 470 -10.27 20.38 -7.76
C THR A 470 -11.16 20.27 -6.53
N GLU A 471 -11.39 19.07 -6.03
CA GLU A 471 -12.30 18.81 -4.91
C GLU A 471 -12.06 17.46 -4.23
N ILE A 472 -12.49 17.39 -2.98
CA ILE A 472 -12.62 16.17 -2.19
C ILE A 472 -14.08 16.04 -1.80
N ASN A 473 -14.68 14.90 -2.14
CA ASN A 473 -16.04 14.53 -1.77
C ASN A 473 -15.97 13.48 -0.68
N THR A 474 -16.51 13.80 0.50
CA THR A 474 -16.66 12.87 1.62
C THR A 474 -18.12 12.57 1.84
N TRP A 475 -18.43 11.33 2.23
CA TRP A 475 -19.80 10.93 2.54
C TRP A 475 -19.82 9.82 3.57
N ALA A 476 -20.93 9.69 4.27
CA ALA A 476 -21.20 8.54 5.11
C ALA A 476 -22.67 8.16 5.15
N ILE A 477 -22.91 6.85 5.15
CA ILE A 477 -24.22 6.24 5.43
C ILE A 477 -24.17 5.50 6.76
N SER A 478 -25.30 5.51 7.46
CA SER A 478 -25.50 4.70 8.66
C SER A 478 -25.61 3.22 8.29
N LEU A 479 -25.08 2.38 9.17
CA LEU A 479 -25.39 0.95 9.25
C LEU A 479 -26.17 0.63 10.54
N GLU A 480 -26.63 1.63 11.30
CA GLU A 480 -27.43 1.43 12.52
C GLU A 480 -28.74 0.68 12.23
N ALA A 481 -29.08 -0.28 13.10
CA ALA A 481 -30.27 -1.12 13.00
C ALA A 481 -31.55 -0.31 12.69
N GLY A 482 -32.15 -0.56 11.52
CA GLY A 482 -33.36 0.12 11.04
C GLY A 482 -33.15 1.53 10.48
N LYS A 483 -31.89 1.92 10.20
CA LYS A 483 -31.50 3.17 9.52
C LYS A 483 -30.44 2.95 8.44
N GLU A 484 -30.21 1.70 8.03
CA GLU A 484 -29.20 1.32 7.05
C GLU A 484 -29.37 2.12 5.74
N GLY A 485 -28.27 2.63 5.19
CA GLY A 485 -28.30 3.48 3.99
C GLY A 485 -28.76 4.93 4.23
N THR A 486 -29.21 5.29 5.43
CA THR A 486 -29.53 6.69 5.78
C THR A 486 -28.26 7.54 5.74
N MET A 487 -28.29 8.63 4.98
CA MET A 487 -27.17 9.59 4.95
C MET A 487 -26.91 10.21 6.33
N LEU A 488 -25.66 10.15 6.75
CA LEU A 488 -25.14 10.89 7.89
C LEU A 488 -24.61 12.26 7.43
N PHE A 489 -23.86 12.28 6.34
CA PHE A 489 -23.39 13.49 5.66
C PHE A 489 -22.96 13.20 4.22
N SER A 490 -22.94 14.24 3.38
CA SER A 490 -22.27 14.30 2.09
C SER A 490 -21.74 15.72 1.94
N GLU A 491 -20.43 15.90 1.86
CA GLU A 491 -19.76 17.20 1.86
C GLU A 491 -18.76 17.26 0.70
N THR A 492 -18.75 18.40 -0.02
CA THR A 492 -17.77 18.71 -1.06
C THR A 492 -16.87 19.83 -0.55
N TRP A 493 -15.57 19.56 -0.43
CA TRP A 493 -14.55 20.57 -0.19
C TRP A 493 -13.83 20.90 -1.49
N HIS A 494 -13.83 22.17 -1.89
CA HIS A 494 -13.08 22.61 -3.06
C HIS A 494 -11.61 22.82 -2.68
N ALA A 495 -10.73 22.19 -3.46
CA ALA A 495 -9.29 22.29 -3.28
C ALA A 495 -8.76 23.70 -3.62
N PRO A 496 -7.63 24.13 -3.03
CA PRO A 496 -6.90 25.31 -3.48
C PRO A 496 -6.65 25.26 -4.99
N ALA A 497 -6.75 26.40 -5.68
CA ALA A 497 -6.51 26.47 -7.13
C ALA A 497 -5.13 25.91 -7.52
N GLU A 498 -4.13 26.06 -6.65
CA GLU A 498 -2.78 25.50 -6.78
C GLU A 498 -2.73 23.98 -6.93
N TRP A 499 -3.71 23.21 -6.42
CA TRP A 499 -3.77 21.77 -6.67
C TRP A 499 -3.91 21.44 -8.16
N LYS A 500 -4.72 22.23 -8.87
CA LYS A 500 -4.92 22.11 -10.31
C LYS A 500 -3.85 22.85 -11.10
N GLU A 501 -3.59 24.12 -10.76
CA GLU A 501 -2.63 24.98 -11.46
C GLU A 501 -1.19 24.44 -11.35
N GLY A 502 -0.87 23.80 -10.21
CA GLY A 502 0.42 23.18 -9.96
C GLY A 502 0.51 21.70 -10.30
N ASN A 503 -0.53 21.12 -10.92
CA ASN A 503 -0.63 19.70 -11.31
C ASN A 503 -0.28 18.71 -10.17
N LEU A 504 -0.72 18.98 -8.94
CA LEU A 504 -0.33 18.19 -7.77
C LEU A 504 -0.85 16.75 -7.86
N GLU A 505 0.02 15.79 -7.57
CA GLU A 505 -0.37 14.39 -7.38
C GLU A 505 -0.94 14.21 -5.96
N ILE A 506 -2.20 13.77 -5.89
CA ILE A 506 -2.99 13.64 -4.65
C ILE A 506 -3.08 12.17 -4.25
N GLU A 507 -2.81 11.85 -2.98
CA GLU A 507 -2.85 10.47 -2.46
C GLU A 507 -3.67 10.36 -1.17
N PHE A 508 -4.56 9.36 -1.09
CA PHE A 508 -5.20 8.98 0.17
C PHE A 508 -4.24 8.14 1.02
N ASN A 509 -4.01 8.59 2.24
CA ASN A 509 -2.90 8.11 3.07
C ASN A 509 -3.35 7.28 4.28
N ALA A 510 -4.31 7.76 5.07
CA ALA A 510 -4.77 7.08 6.28
C ALA A 510 -6.22 7.42 6.63
N VAL A 511 -6.87 6.57 7.44
CA VAL A 511 -8.19 6.84 8.03
C VAL A 511 -8.35 6.13 9.37
N SER A 512 -9.03 6.78 10.30
CA SER A 512 -9.51 6.20 11.56
C SER A 512 -10.94 6.70 11.80
N LEU A 513 -11.86 5.76 12.00
CA LEU A 513 -13.23 6.08 12.44
C LEU A 513 -13.28 6.35 13.94
N GLU A 514 -12.38 5.73 14.73
CA GLU A 514 -12.25 5.94 16.17
C GLU A 514 -11.67 7.31 16.51
N ASP A 515 -10.61 7.74 15.82
CA ASP A 515 -10.00 9.07 15.99
C ASP A 515 -10.67 10.16 15.13
N GLY A 516 -11.72 9.82 14.38
CA GLY A 516 -12.58 10.79 13.69
C GLY A 516 -11.99 11.46 12.43
N ALA A 517 -10.95 10.90 11.79
CA ALA A 517 -10.18 11.59 10.73
C ALA A 517 -9.76 10.70 9.54
N ALA A 518 -9.71 11.31 8.35
CA ALA A 518 -9.16 10.76 7.11
C ALA A 518 -8.14 11.75 6.51
N ILE A 519 -7.03 11.23 5.96
CA ILE A 519 -5.84 12.00 5.60
C ILE A 519 -5.54 11.88 4.10
N ILE A 520 -5.29 13.04 3.48
CA ILE A 520 -4.85 13.22 2.10
C ILE A 520 -3.47 13.88 2.12
N TRP A 521 -2.62 13.51 1.18
CA TRP A 521 -1.28 14.07 0.97
C TRP A 521 -1.15 14.64 -0.44
N THR A 522 -0.45 15.77 -0.58
CA THR A 522 -0.01 16.34 -1.86
C THR A 522 1.46 16.04 -2.07
N LYS A 523 1.79 15.22 -3.06
CA LYS A 523 3.15 14.69 -3.25
C LYS A 523 4.17 15.74 -3.70
N ASP A 524 3.76 16.75 -4.47
CA ASP A 524 4.69 17.75 -5.01
C ASP A 524 4.94 18.94 -4.08
N THR A 525 4.08 19.17 -3.08
CA THR A 525 4.29 20.15 -2.00
C THR A 525 4.64 19.50 -0.66
N LEU A 526 4.47 18.18 -0.54
CA LEU A 526 4.75 17.35 0.65
C LEU A 526 3.87 17.68 1.86
N GLU A 527 2.63 18.15 1.63
CA GLU A 527 1.71 18.66 2.66
C GLU A 527 0.58 17.67 2.96
N TYR A 528 0.10 17.66 4.20
CA TYR A 528 -1.06 16.87 4.61
C TYR A 528 -2.32 17.72 4.82
N TYR A 529 -3.46 17.08 4.57
CA TYR A 529 -4.81 17.63 4.73
C TYR A 529 -5.69 16.58 5.44
N ALA A 530 -6.55 17.04 6.36
CA ALA A 530 -7.43 16.15 7.13
C ALA A 530 -8.91 16.48 6.97
N PHE A 531 -9.74 15.43 6.99
CA PHE A 531 -11.19 15.48 6.83
C PHE A 531 -11.85 14.64 7.93
N SER A 532 -12.91 15.15 8.53
CA SER A 532 -13.59 14.46 9.63
C SER A 532 -14.42 13.28 9.13
N THR A 533 -14.27 12.11 9.75
CA THR A 533 -15.09 10.92 9.46
C THR A 533 -16.44 10.94 10.20
N ASP A 534 -16.71 11.97 11.01
CA ASP A 534 -17.95 12.14 11.77
C ASP A 534 -18.93 13.12 11.10
N ASN A 535 -18.43 14.04 10.29
CA ASN A 535 -19.26 15.05 9.61
C ASN A 535 -18.79 15.41 8.20
N GLY A 536 -17.76 14.75 7.67
CA GLY A 536 -17.23 14.94 6.32
C GLY A 536 -16.34 16.17 6.11
N LYS A 537 -16.34 17.13 7.04
CA LYS A 537 -15.74 18.45 6.79
C LYS A 537 -14.24 18.40 6.91
N TYR A 538 -13.61 19.18 6.03
CA TYR A 538 -12.21 19.59 6.16
C TYR A 538 -11.91 20.11 7.58
N MET A 539 -10.83 19.61 8.18
CA MET A 539 -10.38 19.92 9.55
C MET A 539 -9.20 20.90 9.54
N TRP A 540 -8.14 20.58 8.80
CA TRP A 540 -6.90 21.35 8.69
C TRP A 540 -6.11 20.95 7.45
N GLY A 541 -5.17 21.82 7.04
CA GLY A 541 -4.32 21.67 5.85
C GLY A 541 -4.10 23.01 5.12
N PRO A 542 -3.06 23.15 4.29
CA PRO A 542 -1.88 22.28 4.28
C PRO A 542 -1.15 22.31 5.63
N THR A 543 -0.36 21.27 5.90
CA THR A 543 0.73 21.35 6.88
C THR A 543 1.89 22.15 6.28
N GLU A 544 2.93 22.42 7.07
CA GLU A 544 4.24 22.66 6.45
C GLU A 544 4.67 21.42 5.65
N GLY A 545 5.34 21.63 4.52
CA GLY A 545 5.85 20.55 3.67
C GLY A 545 6.92 19.74 4.40
N GLU A 546 6.85 18.40 4.30
CA GLU A 546 7.87 17.52 4.86
C GLU A 546 9.22 17.64 4.15
N TYR A 547 10.28 17.10 4.79
CA TYR A 547 11.62 17.05 4.21
C TYR A 547 11.62 16.37 2.83
N TYR A 548 12.30 16.97 1.85
CA TYR A 548 12.12 16.66 0.42
C TYR A 548 12.29 15.18 0.03
N MET A 549 13.13 14.41 0.74
CA MET A 549 13.30 12.98 0.48
C MET A 549 12.06 12.13 0.80
N ASN A 550 11.09 12.67 1.54
CA ASN A 550 9.78 12.03 1.72
C ASN A 550 8.98 11.96 0.41
N TYR A 551 9.36 12.71 -0.64
CA TYR A 551 8.89 12.46 -2.01
C TYR A 551 9.11 11.01 -2.48
N TYR A 552 10.15 10.33 -1.98
CA TYR A 552 10.43 8.94 -2.30
C TYR A 552 9.57 7.97 -1.48
N GLY A 553 8.54 7.47 -2.14
CA GLY A 553 7.76 6.30 -1.76
C GLY A 553 6.26 6.55 -1.82
N TRP A 554 5.50 5.52 -2.18
CA TRP A 554 4.04 5.57 -2.33
C TRP A 554 3.32 4.84 -1.19
N THR A 555 2.31 5.48 -0.61
CA THR A 555 1.52 4.95 0.51
C THR A 555 0.64 3.79 0.05
N GLU A 556 0.00 3.90 -1.12
CA GLU A 556 -0.81 2.81 -1.69
C GLU A 556 0.02 1.56 -2.07
N LEU A 557 1.36 1.66 -2.09
CA LEU A 557 2.29 0.53 -2.25
C LEU A 557 2.92 0.06 -0.92
N GLY A 558 2.61 0.70 0.19
CA GLY A 558 3.15 0.39 1.53
C GLY A 558 4.59 0.86 1.76
N GLU A 559 5.13 1.71 0.88
CA GLU A 559 6.51 2.22 0.96
C GLU A 559 6.65 3.37 1.98
N ARG A 560 5.55 4.12 2.17
CA ARG A 560 5.41 5.16 3.21
C ARG A 560 4.05 5.02 3.89
N PRO A 561 3.87 4.13 4.89
CA PRO A 561 2.59 4.03 5.59
C PRO A 561 2.52 5.05 6.75
N PRO A 562 1.90 6.23 6.61
CA PRO A 562 1.48 6.96 7.78
C PRO A 562 0.38 6.17 8.49
N PHE A 563 0.26 6.38 9.79
CA PHE A 563 -0.83 5.77 10.55
C PHE A 563 -1.40 6.75 11.57
N ILE A 564 -2.66 6.53 11.90
CA ILE A 564 -3.38 7.28 12.93
C ILE A 564 -3.45 6.42 14.18
N TRP A 565 -3.12 6.99 15.33
CA TRP A 565 -3.27 6.32 16.62
C TRP A 565 -3.40 7.33 17.78
N ASN A 566 -4.47 7.21 18.56
CA ASN A 566 -4.68 7.94 19.81
C ASN A 566 -4.53 9.46 19.62
N GLY A 567 -5.31 10.01 18.68
CA GLY A 567 -5.37 11.43 18.32
C GLY A 567 -4.08 11.98 17.70
N LYS A 568 -3.25 11.15 17.06
CA LYS A 568 -2.04 11.55 16.34
C LYS A 568 -1.98 10.94 14.95
N LEU A 569 -1.42 11.68 14.01
CA LEU A 569 -0.95 11.19 12.72
C LEU A 569 0.58 11.04 12.80
N TYR A 570 1.09 9.88 12.40
CA TYR A 570 2.52 9.62 12.26
C TYR A 570 2.86 9.50 10.78
N SER A 571 3.94 10.15 10.35
CA SER A 571 4.46 10.07 8.98
C SER A 571 5.96 9.76 8.98
N THR A 572 6.44 9.09 7.94
CA THR A 572 7.85 8.76 7.71
C THR A 572 8.14 8.67 6.21
N GLY A 573 9.40 8.66 5.81
CA GLY A 573 9.83 8.52 4.41
C GLY A 573 11.33 8.29 4.28
N ALA A 574 11.85 8.29 3.04
CA ALA A 574 13.25 7.96 2.76
C ALA A 574 14.27 8.95 3.36
N GLY A 575 13.84 10.09 3.90
CA GLY A 575 14.72 11.03 4.60
C GLY A 575 15.11 10.62 6.02
N GLY A 576 14.49 9.58 6.61
CA GLY A 576 14.75 9.19 8.01
C GLY A 576 14.10 10.13 9.05
N HIS A 577 13.25 11.06 8.61
CA HIS A 577 12.41 11.88 9.49
C HIS A 577 11.12 11.15 9.83
N ILE A 578 10.77 11.08 11.11
CA ILE A 578 9.46 10.67 11.61
C ILE A 578 8.76 11.89 12.20
N TYR A 579 7.62 12.27 11.64
CA TYR A 579 6.80 13.38 12.11
C TYR A 579 5.62 12.86 12.92
N CYS A 580 5.31 13.52 14.04
CA CYS A 580 4.11 13.27 14.82
C CYS A 580 3.25 14.54 14.87
N TYR A 581 2.08 14.49 14.24
CA TYR A 581 1.12 15.59 14.19
C TYR A 581 -0.01 15.38 15.21
N ASP A 582 -0.50 16.47 15.79
CA ASP A 582 -1.78 16.52 16.49
C ASP A 582 -2.92 16.38 15.47
N LEU A 583 -3.67 15.28 15.54
CA LEU A 583 -4.72 14.96 14.58
C LEU A 583 -5.88 15.98 14.58
N THR A 584 -6.03 16.76 15.66
CA THR A 584 -7.12 17.76 15.75
C THR A 584 -6.84 19.04 14.98
N ASN A 585 -5.56 19.36 14.72
CA ASN A 585 -5.16 20.69 14.21
C ASN A 585 -3.94 20.69 13.27
N GLY A 586 -3.35 19.54 12.95
CA GLY A 586 -2.27 19.41 11.97
C GLY A 586 -0.92 19.96 12.42
N LYS A 587 -0.74 20.36 13.69
CA LYS A 587 0.54 20.84 14.19
C LYS A 587 1.47 19.69 14.49
N VAL A 588 2.73 19.82 14.07
CA VAL A 588 3.83 18.95 14.52
C VAL A 588 3.99 19.10 16.04
N LEU A 589 3.80 18.00 16.76
CA LEU A 589 4.05 17.88 18.20
C LEU A 589 5.53 17.63 18.48
N TRP A 590 6.16 16.82 17.63
CA TRP A 590 7.59 16.56 17.60
C TRP A 590 7.99 15.95 16.25
N THR A 591 9.27 16.12 15.91
CA THR A 591 9.94 15.41 14.82
C THR A 591 11.09 14.61 15.42
N TYR A 592 11.20 13.35 15.05
CA TYR A 592 12.36 12.51 15.34
C TYR A 592 13.16 12.37 14.05
N LEU A 593 14.40 12.84 14.06
CA LEU A 593 15.37 12.56 13.00
C LEU A 593 16.14 11.30 13.39
N ALA A 594 16.17 10.30 12.51
CA ALA A 594 17.06 9.16 12.69
C ALA A 594 18.52 9.64 12.64
N GLU A 595 19.28 9.41 13.70
CA GLU A 595 20.70 9.75 13.74
C GLU A 595 21.50 8.81 12.83
N ASP A 596 21.94 9.32 11.68
CA ASP A 596 23.15 8.84 11.01
C ASP A 596 24.33 9.70 11.49
N PRO A 597 25.15 9.22 12.45
CA PRO A 597 26.25 10.01 13.01
C PRO A 597 27.40 10.24 12.02
N TYR A 598 27.35 9.63 10.84
CA TYR A 598 28.41 9.67 9.83
C TYR A 598 28.01 10.48 8.58
N GLN A 599 26.71 10.70 8.36
CA GLN A 599 26.12 11.55 7.32
C GLN A 599 26.75 11.37 5.93
N GLU A 600 26.70 10.15 5.40
CA GLU A 600 27.44 9.82 4.18
C GLU A 600 26.58 9.65 2.93
N TYR A 601 27.23 9.86 1.79
CA TYR A 601 26.77 9.41 0.49
C TYR A 601 27.75 8.38 -0.10
N LEU A 602 27.23 7.50 -0.96
CA LEU A 602 28.01 6.54 -1.76
C LEU A 602 27.92 6.90 -3.25
#